data_AF-A0AAD9B948-F1
#
_entry.id   AF-A0AAD9B948-F1
#
_cell.length_a   1.000
_cell.length_b   1.000
_cell.length_c   1.000
_cell.angle_alpha   90.00
_cell.angle_beta   90.00
_cell.angle_gamma   90.00
#
_symmetry.space_group_name_H-M   'P 1'
#
loop_
_entity.id
_entity.type
_entity.pdbx_description
1 polymer ?
#
loop_
_entity_poly.entity_id
_entity_poly.type
_entity_poly.pdbx_seq_one_letter_code
_entity_poly.pdbx_strand_id
1 'polypeptide(L)'
;MKVFIITYKISAGTMFVLKGEDLDLNITKAVVLGKFDFFLWKFNNSNIVRFNSTDKKVSDNYDGRLEFPGNNYSVILKRLQDADSGVYTAVVTKLSGGETEAAKYKIKVQDRASPPLLTVSSVSDSSSSCSFTVTCSSQDSHINSTFTCDNQTCSQEGGEQSEGIPDTFLQVHQLSGSIICNHSNHVSWTNTTKIINYVCPKHFVPDQPNIAPIILGVFFTILAIIGVGLCCLRKRRTSNRVIVENPVYDTAQVRDKVSFTFHSKM
;
A
#
# COMPACT_ATOMS: atom_id res chain seq x y z
N MET A 1 -25.51 21.87 -2.48
CA MET A 1 -25.51 21.34 -1.11
C MET A 1 -24.06 20.98 -0.77
N LYS A 2 -23.35 21.80 0.01
CA LYS A 2 -21.98 21.47 0.43
C LYS A 2 -22.09 20.43 1.55
N VAL A 3 -21.70 19.21 1.24
CA VAL A 3 -21.52 18.14 2.23
C VAL A 3 -20.29 18.53 3.05
N PHE A 4 -20.49 18.98 4.29
CA PHE A 4 -19.39 19.14 5.23
C PHE A 4 -18.97 17.73 5.66
N ILE A 5 -17.87 17.24 5.09
CA ILE A 5 -17.15 16.09 5.62
C ILE A 5 -16.68 16.49 7.02
N ILE A 6 -16.94 15.64 8.01
CA ILE A 6 -16.65 15.86 9.43
C ILE A 6 -15.17 16.26 9.59
N THR A 7 -14.89 17.53 9.93
CA THR A 7 -13.52 18.13 10.01
C THR A 7 -12.83 17.93 11.36
N TYR A 8 -13.35 17.01 12.19
CA TYR A 8 -12.79 16.74 13.50
C TYR A 8 -12.89 15.26 13.84
N LYS A 9 -11.92 14.78 14.64
CA LYS A 9 -11.91 13.41 15.17
C LYS A 9 -12.01 13.47 16.69
N ILE A 10 -12.79 12.58 17.28
CA ILE A 10 -12.86 12.46 18.75
C ILE A 10 -12.09 11.21 19.16
N SER A 11 -11.14 11.37 20.07
CA SER A 11 -10.41 10.25 20.70
C SER A 11 -10.21 10.55 22.19
N ALA A 12 -10.63 9.60 23.04
CA ALA A 12 -10.61 9.72 24.51
C ALA A 12 -11.09 11.07 25.06
N GLY A 13 -12.23 11.55 24.57
CA GLY A 13 -12.82 12.82 25.02
C GLY A 13 -12.11 14.10 24.55
N THR A 14 -11.08 13.99 23.71
CA THR A 14 -10.43 15.12 23.04
C THR A 14 -10.91 15.20 21.60
N MET A 15 -11.29 16.41 21.18
CA MET A 15 -11.64 16.73 19.79
C MET A 15 -10.40 17.30 19.09
N PHE A 16 -9.94 16.59 18.07
CA PHE A 16 -8.83 16.99 17.23
C PHE A 16 -9.36 17.72 16.01
N VAL A 17 -8.84 18.92 15.76
CA VAL A 17 -9.27 19.77 14.65
C VAL A 17 -8.07 20.20 13.84
N LEU A 18 -8.23 20.24 12.53
CA LEU A 18 -7.18 20.67 11.64
C LEU A 18 -6.96 22.19 11.75
N LYS A 19 -5.71 22.62 11.84
CA LYS A 19 -5.34 24.03 11.86
C LYS A 19 -5.88 24.78 10.64
N GLY A 20 -6.40 25.98 10.89
CA GLY A 20 -7.06 26.82 9.89
C GLY A 20 -8.54 26.50 9.68
N GLU A 21 -9.05 25.36 10.15
CA GLU A 21 -10.48 25.06 10.13
C GLU A 21 -11.23 25.80 11.24
N ASP A 22 -12.56 25.79 11.12
CA ASP A 22 -13.47 26.38 12.10
C ASP A 22 -13.90 25.35 13.14
N LEU A 23 -14.12 25.80 14.37
CA LEU A 23 -14.61 25.00 15.48
C LEU A 23 -16.05 25.36 15.83
N ASP A 24 -16.95 24.39 15.74
CA ASP A 24 -18.33 24.54 16.20
C ASP A 24 -18.46 24.16 17.68
N LEU A 25 -18.67 25.16 18.53
CA LEU A 25 -18.95 25.02 19.95
C LEU A 25 -20.46 25.10 20.17
N ASN A 26 -21.12 23.95 20.06
CA ASN A 26 -22.57 23.84 20.07
C ASN A 26 -23.16 23.57 21.46
N ILE A 27 -24.27 24.21 21.80
CA ILE A 27 -25.05 23.91 23.00
C ILE A 27 -26.30 23.10 22.62
N THR A 28 -26.25 21.80 22.91
CA THR A 28 -27.32 20.87 22.58
C THR A 28 -28.50 20.90 23.56
N LYS A 29 -28.25 21.24 24.83
CA LYS A 29 -29.30 21.35 25.85
C LYS A 29 -29.85 22.77 25.90
N ALA A 30 -31.17 22.93 25.82
CA ALA A 30 -31.80 24.24 25.92
C ALA A 30 -31.39 24.95 27.23
N VAL A 31 -30.89 26.18 27.11
CA VAL A 31 -30.49 27.00 28.27
C VAL A 31 -31.45 28.18 28.39
N VAL A 32 -32.10 28.27 29.55
CA VAL A 32 -32.97 29.40 29.88
C VAL A 32 -32.21 30.32 30.83
N LEU A 33 -31.98 31.56 30.42
CA LEU A 33 -31.35 32.58 31.25
C LEU A 33 -32.42 33.39 32.00
N GLY A 34 -32.24 33.57 33.30
CA GLY A 34 -32.96 34.59 34.05
C GLY A 34 -32.52 36.00 33.65
N LYS A 35 -33.31 37.01 34.04
CA LYS A 35 -33.11 38.42 33.67
C LYS A 35 -31.71 38.97 33.98
N PHE A 36 -31.05 38.45 35.00
CA PHE A 36 -29.72 38.89 35.46
C PHE A 36 -28.65 37.79 35.35
N ASP A 37 -28.99 36.67 34.70
CA ASP A 37 -28.05 35.58 34.49
C ASP A 37 -27.20 35.85 33.25
N PHE A 38 -26.03 35.22 33.20
CA PHE A 38 -25.11 35.31 32.08
C PHE A 38 -24.76 33.94 31.55
N PHE A 39 -24.65 33.84 30.23
CA PHE A 39 -24.02 32.70 29.58
C PHE A 39 -22.61 33.09 29.14
N LEU A 40 -21.62 32.28 29.44
CA LEU A 40 -20.21 32.57 29.17
C LEU A 40 -19.57 31.39 28.46
N TRP A 41 -18.86 31.68 27.37
CA TRP A 41 -17.83 30.78 26.87
C TRP A 41 -16.49 31.20 27.47
N LYS A 42 -15.78 30.22 28.05
CA LYS A 42 -14.46 30.37 28.64
C LYS A 42 -13.45 29.49 27.90
N PHE A 43 -12.27 30.01 27.57
CA PHE A 43 -11.10 29.26 27.11
C PHE A 43 -10.07 29.24 28.23
N ASN A 44 -9.70 28.06 28.73
CA ASN A 44 -8.76 27.91 29.85
C ASN A 44 -9.07 28.89 31.01
N ASN A 45 -10.35 28.99 31.39
CA ASN A 45 -10.92 29.89 32.40
C ASN A 45 -10.96 31.39 32.06
N SER A 46 -10.46 31.81 30.90
CA SER A 46 -10.57 33.20 30.42
C SER A 46 -11.82 33.38 29.56
N ASN A 47 -12.54 34.48 29.74
CA ASN A 47 -13.77 34.74 29.00
C ASN A 47 -13.49 35.02 27.52
N ILE A 48 -14.24 34.34 26.65
CA ILE A 48 -14.22 34.52 25.18
C ILE A 48 -15.36 35.42 24.76
N VAL A 49 -16.58 35.07 25.19
CA VAL A 49 -17.79 35.84 24.94
C VAL A 49 -18.77 35.65 26.09
N ARG A 50 -19.47 36.72 26.41
CA ARG A 50 -20.54 36.77 27.40
C ARG A 50 -21.84 37.15 26.73
N PHE A 51 -22.88 36.37 26.93
CA PHE A 51 -24.24 36.69 26.54
C PHE A 51 -25.07 37.09 27.76
N ASN A 52 -25.92 38.09 27.57
CA ASN A 52 -27.04 38.37 28.45
C ASN A 52 -28.35 38.12 27.66
N SER A 53 -29.50 38.50 28.21
CA SER A 53 -30.80 38.29 27.56
C SER A 53 -31.01 39.07 26.25
N THR A 54 -30.25 40.13 25.99
CA THR A 54 -30.49 41.07 24.88
C THR A 54 -29.28 41.32 23.99
N ASP A 55 -28.09 40.97 24.44
CA ASP A 55 -26.81 41.40 23.86
C ASP A 55 -25.68 40.41 24.20
N LYS A 56 -24.55 40.58 23.51
CA LYS A 56 -23.32 39.81 23.71
C LYS A 56 -22.10 40.74 23.73
N LYS A 57 -21.15 40.41 24.58
CA LYS A 57 -19.85 41.07 24.65
C LYS A 57 -18.75 40.07 24.34
N VAL A 58 -18.06 40.28 23.23
CA VAL A 58 -16.88 39.50 22.83
C VAL A 58 -15.65 40.10 23.49
N SER A 59 -14.72 39.23 23.91
CA SER A 59 -13.41 39.63 24.43
C SER A 59 -12.51 40.07 23.28
N ASP A 60 -11.68 41.10 23.49
CA ASP A 60 -10.87 41.73 22.44
C ASP A 60 -9.98 40.72 21.67
N ASN A 61 -9.46 39.70 22.37
CA ASN A 61 -8.63 38.65 21.76
C ASN A 61 -9.37 37.76 20.75
N TYR A 62 -10.71 37.81 20.74
CA TYR A 62 -11.58 37.01 19.88
C TYR A 62 -12.42 37.87 18.93
N ASP A 63 -12.19 39.19 18.89
CA ASP A 63 -12.87 40.08 17.96
C ASP A 63 -12.58 39.67 16.51
N GLY A 64 -13.63 39.68 15.68
CA GLY A 64 -13.56 39.22 14.29
C GLY A 64 -13.27 37.71 14.09
N ARG A 65 -13.13 36.91 15.15
CA ARG A 65 -12.90 35.46 15.08
C ARG A 65 -14.13 34.62 15.43
N LEU A 66 -15.20 35.21 15.95
CA LEU A 66 -16.41 34.49 16.33
C LEU A 66 -17.56 34.72 15.35
N GLU A 67 -18.20 33.62 14.94
CA GLU A 67 -19.49 33.62 14.26
C GLU A 67 -20.57 33.08 15.21
N PHE A 68 -21.79 33.61 15.07
CA PHE A 68 -22.92 33.28 15.94
C PHE A 68 -24.03 32.68 15.08
N PRO A 69 -24.21 31.35 15.08
CA PRO A 69 -25.18 30.67 14.22
C PRO A 69 -26.65 30.89 14.64
N GLY A 70 -26.92 31.67 15.69
CA GLY A 70 -28.27 31.99 16.17
C GLY A 70 -28.89 30.96 17.12
N ASN A 71 -28.28 29.78 17.28
CA ASN A 71 -28.77 28.72 18.14
C ASN A 71 -28.23 28.84 19.57
N ASN A 72 -29.10 28.95 20.58
CA ASN A 72 -28.87 28.61 22.01
C ASN A 72 -27.46 28.92 22.58
N TYR A 73 -26.91 30.10 22.30
CA TYR A 73 -25.58 30.55 22.76
C TYR A 73 -24.38 29.77 22.19
N SER A 74 -24.59 28.96 21.15
CA SER A 74 -23.54 28.32 20.37
C SER A 74 -22.67 29.36 19.66
N VAL A 75 -21.39 29.03 19.48
CA VAL A 75 -20.41 29.90 18.80
C VAL A 75 -19.57 29.08 17.84
N ILE A 76 -19.17 29.70 16.74
CA ILE A 76 -18.19 29.14 15.82
C ILE A 76 -16.92 29.97 15.97
N LEU A 77 -15.82 29.34 16.40
CA LEU A 77 -14.50 29.96 16.43
C LEU A 77 -13.78 29.72 15.10
N LYS A 78 -13.46 30.80 14.40
CA LYS A 78 -12.93 30.75 13.04
C LYS A 78 -11.40 30.58 13.03
N ARG A 79 -10.93 29.80 12.04
CA ARG A 79 -9.50 29.65 11.70
C ARG A 79 -8.63 29.33 12.90
N LEU A 80 -8.81 28.16 13.48
CA LEU A 80 -8.05 27.70 14.64
C LEU A 80 -6.54 27.71 14.40
N GLN A 81 -5.79 28.10 15.43
CA GLN A 81 -4.34 28.09 15.51
C GLN A 81 -3.88 27.16 16.65
N ASP A 82 -2.59 26.84 16.71
CA ASP A 82 -2.06 25.92 17.73
C ASP A 82 -2.35 26.40 19.16
N ALA A 83 -2.29 27.72 19.36
CA ALA A 83 -2.59 28.41 20.62
C ALA A 83 -4.07 28.34 21.04
N ASP A 84 -4.98 27.98 20.14
CA ASP A 84 -6.39 27.74 20.45
C ASP A 84 -6.61 26.31 21.00
N SER A 85 -5.57 25.49 21.12
CA SER A 85 -5.67 24.21 21.82
C SER A 85 -5.91 24.41 23.31
N GLY A 86 -6.92 23.76 23.86
CA GLY A 86 -7.25 23.88 25.28
C GLY A 86 -8.68 23.48 25.60
N VAL A 87 -9.14 23.90 26.77
CA VAL A 87 -10.48 23.57 27.26
C VAL A 87 -11.40 24.76 27.06
N TYR A 88 -12.47 24.52 26.32
CA TYR A 88 -13.57 25.45 26.12
C TYR A 88 -14.74 25.01 27.00
N THR A 89 -15.18 25.88 27.89
CA THR A 89 -16.28 25.59 28.80
C THR A 89 -17.37 26.63 28.62
N ALA A 90 -18.61 26.16 28.48
CA ALA A 90 -19.78 26.99 28.50
C ALA A 90 -20.38 26.96 29.91
N VAL A 91 -20.58 28.12 30.53
CA VAL A 91 -21.12 28.22 31.89
C VAL A 91 -22.28 29.20 31.96
N VAL A 92 -23.26 28.87 32.79
CA VAL A 92 -24.34 29.76 33.19
C VAL A 92 -24.01 30.31 34.58
N THR A 93 -23.83 31.61 34.69
CA THR A 93 -23.62 32.30 35.97
C THR A 93 -24.93 32.95 36.39
N LYS A 94 -25.47 32.52 37.53
CA LYS A 94 -26.69 33.08 38.12
C LYS A 94 -26.37 34.29 39.00
N LEU A 95 -27.31 35.22 39.11
CA LEU A 95 -27.18 36.37 40.02
C LEU A 95 -26.94 35.95 41.48
N SER A 96 -27.49 34.80 41.88
CA SER A 96 -27.29 34.22 43.22
C SER A 96 -25.87 33.72 43.49
N GLY A 97 -24.93 33.91 42.56
CA GLY A 97 -23.52 33.53 42.69
C GLY A 97 -23.18 32.11 42.27
N GLY A 98 -24.15 31.34 41.77
CA GLY A 98 -23.92 29.96 41.31
C GLY A 98 -23.46 29.91 39.85
N GLU A 99 -22.43 29.13 39.55
CA GLU A 99 -22.07 28.75 38.17
C GLU A 99 -22.52 27.32 37.88
N THR A 100 -23.04 27.07 36.68
CA THR A 100 -23.40 25.73 36.20
C THR A 100 -22.79 25.50 34.83
N GLU A 101 -22.04 24.40 34.68
CA GLU A 101 -21.47 24.00 33.39
C GLU A 101 -22.58 23.51 32.44
N ALA A 102 -22.67 24.13 31.27
CA ALA A 102 -23.62 23.76 30.22
C ALA A 102 -22.98 22.86 29.17
N ALA A 103 -21.70 23.06 28.86
CA ALA A 103 -20.92 22.22 27.95
C ALA A 103 -19.41 22.36 28.22
N LYS A 104 -18.65 21.34 27.80
CA LYS A 104 -17.19 21.34 27.90
C LYS A 104 -16.57 20.60 26.73
N TYR A 105 -15.59 21.22 26.09
CA TYR A 105 -14.86 20.70 24.94
C TYR A 105 -13.37 20.77 25.22
N LYS A 106 -12.67 19.64 25.06
CA LYS A 106 -11.20 19.60 25.06
C LYS A 106 -10.74 19.56 23.61
N ILE A 107 -10.11 20.64 23.16
CA ILE A 107 -9.70 20.82 21.77
C ILE A 107 -8.19 20.67 21.65
N LYS A 108 -7.74 19.91 20.65
CA LYS A 108 -6.34 19.83 20.23
C LYS A 108 -6.26 20.20 18.75
N VAL A 109 -5.61 21.31 18.45
CA VAL A 109 -5.35 21.73 17.07
C VAL A 109 -4.09 21.00 16.58
N GLN A 110 -4.15 20.47 15.36
CA GLN A 110 -3.00 19.82 14.72
C GLN A 110 -2.79 20.36 13.31
N ASP A 111 -1.54 20.51 12.91
CA ASP A 111 -1.17 20.71 11.51
C ASP A 111 -1.49 19.45 10.67
N ARG A 112 -1.51 19.60 9.34
CA ARG A 112 -1.56 18.42 8.46
C ARG A 112 -0.29 17.59 8.63
N ALA A 113 -0.42 16.27 8.60
CA ALA A 113 0.70 15.36 8.54
C ALA A 113 1.56 15.69 7.32
N SER A 114 2.87 15.82 7.54
CA SER A 114 3.84 16.07 6.48
C SER A 114 4.31 14.76 5.85
N PRO A 115 4.68 14.76 4.54
CA PRO A 115 5.16 13.55 3.88
C PRO A 115 6.34 12.93 4.65
N PRO A 116 6.27 11.63 5.01
CA PRO A 116 7.35 11.00 5.74
C PRO A 116 8.61 10.86 4.89
N LEU A 117 9.75 10.86 5.55
CA LEU A 117 11.02 10.47 4.94
C LEU A 117 11.15 8.94 5.05
N LEU A 118 11.35 8.29 3.90
CA LEU A 118 11.57 6.85 3.81
C LEU A 118 12.99 6.56 3.32
N THR A 119 13.86 6.09 4.21
CA THR A 119 15.26 5.73 3.93
C THR A 119 15.48 4.23 4.01
N VAL A 120 16.38 3.73 3.17
CA VAL A 120 16.86 2.34 3.20
C VAL A 120 18.29 2.40 3.72
N SER A 121 18.60 1.68 4.80
CA SER A 121 19.88 1.81 5.51
C SER A 121 20.78 0.58 5.37
N SER A 122 20.20 -0.62 5.27
CA SER A 122 20.94 -1.86 5.07
C SER A 122 20.26 -2.68 3.97
N VAL A 123 21.06 -3.32 3.13
CA VAL A 123 20.59 -4.32 2.15
C VAL A 123 21.53 -5.51 2.24
N SER A 124 21.02 -6.64 2.68
CA SER A 124 21.68 -7.93 2.63
C SER A 124 21.03 -8.75 1.54
N ASP A 125 21.66 -8.77 0.37
CA ASP A 125 21.19 -9.48 -0.81
C ASP A 125 22.05 -10.73 -1.06
N SER A 126 21.40 -11.84 -1.34
CA SER A 126 22.00 -13.13 -1.63
C SER A 126 21.16 -13.87 -2.66
N SER A 127 21.71 -14.92 -3.26
CA SER A 127 21.00 -15.70 -4.28
C SER A 127 19.66 -16.30 -3.81
N SER A 128 19.47 -16.49 -2.50
CA SER A 128 18.29 -17.11 -1.91
C SER A 128 17.40 -16.14 -1.12
N SER A 129 17.92 -15.00 -0.68
CA SER A 129 17.18 -14.06 0.16
C SER A 129 17.71 -12.63 0.04
N CYS A 130 16.78 -11.68 0.01
CA CYS A 130 17.08 -10.26 0.15
C CYS A 130 16.34 -9.73 1.38
N SER A 131 17.09 -9.19 2.33
CA SER A 131 16.57 -8.52 3.51
C SER A 131 17.15 -7.12 3.58
N PHE A 132 16.35 -6.16 4.00
CA PHE A 132 16.76 -4.77 4.06
C PHE A 132 16.06 -4.04 5.20
N THR A 133 16.75 -3.09 5.81
CA THR A 133 16.17 -2.24 6.85
C THR A 133 15.70 -0.94 6.24
N VAL A 134 14.46 -0.58 6.55
CA VAL A 134 13.89 0.73 6.23
C VAL A 134 13.66 1.52 7.50
N THR A 135 14.01 2.80 7.44
CA THR A 135 13.63 3.75 8.47
C THR A 135 12.59 4.67 7.87
N CYS A 136 11.44 4.75 8.52
CA CYS A 136 10.47 5.79 8.24
C CYS A 136 10.51 6.83 9.34
N SER A 137 10.58 8.10 8.96
CA SER A 137 10.55 9.21 9.90
C SER A 137 9.60 10.30 9.45
N SER A 138 9.16 11.11 10.41
CA SER A 138 8.61 12.44 10.15
C SER A 138 9.64 13.31 9.38
N GLN A 139 9.17 14.33 8.67
CA GLN A 139 10.01 15.22 7.87
C GLN A 139 11.13 15.88 8.70
N ASP A 140 10.83 16.30 9.93
CA ASP A 140 11.78 16.92 10.85
C ASP A 140 12.54 15.88 11.70
N SER A 141 12.35 14.59 11.41
CA SER A 141 13.01 13.45 12.07
C SER A 141 12.79 13.32 13.59
N HIS A 142 11.85 14.07 14.16
CA HIS A 142 11.50 14.00 15.59
C HIS A 142 10.97 12.63 16.02
N ILE A 143 10.28 11.95 15.11
CA ILE A 143 9.72 10.62 15.33
C ILE A 143 10.13 9.75 14.14
N ASN A 144 10.62 8.56 14.45
CA ASN A 144 11.04 7.56 13.49
C ASN A 144 10.65 6.15 13.96
N SER A 145 10.63 5.22 13.02
CA SER A 145 10.41 3.80 13.27
C SER A 145 11.20 3.01 12.25
N THR A 146 11.90 2.00 12.74
CA THR A 146 12.75 1.13 11.93
C THR A 146 12.05 -0.20 11.71
N PHE A 147 12.09 -0.68 10.48
CA PHE A 147 11.47 -1.93 10.08
C PHE A 147 12.48 -2.77 9.31
N THR A 148 12.51 -4.06 9.63
CA THR A 148 13.23 -5.05 8.84
C THR A 148 12.27 -5.65 7.83
N CYS A 149 12.64 -5.64 6.55
CA CYS A 149 11.79 -6.08 5.45
C CYS A 149 12.49 -7.13 4.60
N ASP A 150 11.70 -7.98 3.96
CA ASP A 150 12.11 -8.85 2.84
C ASP A 150 11.23 -8.56 1.61
N ASN A 151 11.17 -9.47 0.62
CA ASN A 151 10.34 -9.24 -0.58
C ASN A 151 8.82 -9.36 -0.34
N GLN A 152 8.39 -9.85 0.83
CA GLN A 152 7.00 -10.19 1.16
C GLN A 152 6.46 -9.37 2.32
N THR A 153 7.28 -9.12 3.35
CA THR A 153 6.85 -8.63 4.65
C THR A 153 7.81 -7.59 5.23
N CYS A 154 7.30 -6.81 6.18
CA CYS A 154 8.09 -5.90 7.01
C CYS A 154 7.67 -6.09 8.47
N SER A 155 8.63 -6.20 9.39
CA SER A 155 8.43 -6.27 10.82
C SER A 155 9.07 -5.07 11.51
N GLN A 156 8.36 -4.47 12.46
CA GLN A 156 8.88 -3.33 13.23
C GLN A 156 9.96 -3.82 14.21
N GLU A 157 11.08 -3.12 14.27
CA GLU A 157 12.15 -3.39 15.22
C GLU A 157 11.96 -2.55 16.48
N GLY A 158 11.56 -3.21 17.58
CA GLY A 158 11.35 -2.56 18.87
C GLY A 158 10.13 -1.63 18.94
N GLY A 159 9.57 -1.48 20.14
CA GLY A 159 8.47 -0.55 20.40
C GLY A 159 7.77 -0.85 21.71
N GLU A 160 8.21 -0.23 22.80
CA GLU A 160 7.31 0.01 23.93
C GLU A 160 6.35 1.13 23.53
N GLN A 161 5.05 0.83 23.57
CA GLN A 161 4.02 1.86 23.43
C GLN A 161 4.16 2.77 24.65
N SER A 162 4.49 4.04 24.41
CA SER A 162 4.45 5.05 25.47
C SER A 162 3.06 5.06 26.11
N GLU A 163 2.99 5.07 27.44
CA GLU A 163 1.72 5.25 28.16
C GLU A 163 1.11 6.62 27.79
N GLY A 164 0.05 6.61 26.99
CA GLY A 164 -0.62 7.81 26.51
C GLY A 164 -1.19 7.64 25.10
N ILE A 165 -1.94 8.63 24.63
CA ILE A 165 -2.42 8.66 23.24
C ILE A 165 -1.35 9.37 22.42
N PRO A 166 -0.67 8.68 21.49
CA PRO A 166 0.32 9.32 20.65
C PRO A 166 -0.36 10.36 19.73
N ASP A 167 0.30 11.52 19.60
CA ASP A 167 -0.17 12.63 18.75
C ASP A 167 0.03 12.32 17.25
N THR A 168 0.91 11.37 16.92
CA THR A 168 1.23 10.94 15.55
C THR A 168 1.63 9.46 15.50
N PHE A 169 1.47 8.86 14.32
CA PHE A 169 1.65 7.43 14.04
C PHE A 169 2.43 7.26 12.74
N LEU A 170 3.46 6.41 12.79
CA LEU A 170 4.20 5.95 11.63
C LEU A 170 3.89 4.46 11.38
N GLN A 171 3.53 4.12 10.15
CA GLN A 171 3.23 2.74 9.78
C GLN A 171 3.89 2.42 8.44
N VAL A 172 4.64 1.32 8.40
CA VAL A 172 5.23 0.80 7.16
C VAL A 172 4.50 -0.48 6.75
N HIS A 173 4.16 -0.58 5.46
CA HIS A 173 3.59 -1.78 4.87
C HIS A 173 4.07 -1.95 3.42
N GLN A 174 3.98 -3.17 2.90
CA GLN A 174 4.27 -3.45 1.49
C GLN A 174 2.98 -3.58 0.69
N LEU A 175 2.99 -3.02 -0.52
CA LEU A 175 1.89 -3.16 -1.48
C LEU A 175 2.46 -3.19 -2.90
N SER A 176 2.11 -4.22 -3.67
CA SER A 176 2.44 -4.36 -5.10
C SER A 176 3.92 -4.10 -5.43
N GLY A 177 4.84 -4.71 -4.67
CA GLY A 177 6.28 -4.56 -4.90
C GLY A 177 6.86 -3.20 -4.50
N SER A 178 6.14 -2.45 -3.66
CA SER A 178 6.60 -1.17 -3.10
C SER A 178 6.47 -1.16 -1.58
N ILE A 179 7.39 -0.47 -0.92
CA ILE A 179 7.32 -0.13 0.49
C ILE A 179 6.62 1.21 0.61
N ILE A 180 5.56 1.25 1.39
CA ILE A 180 4.80 2.46 1.70
C ILE A 180 5.03 2.77 3.17
N CYS A 181 5.52 3.98 3.45
CA CYS A 181 5.41 4.53 4.79
C CYS A 181 4.27 5.55 4.85
N ASN A 182 3.38 5.35 5.82
CA ASN A 182 2.31 6.26 6.17
C ASN A 182 2.68 7.04 7.44
N HIS A 183 2.57 8.36 7.37
CA HIS A 183 2.60 9.26 8.51
C HIS A 183 1.21 9.84 8.71
N SER A 184 0.64 9.59 9.87
CA SER A 184 -0.71 10.03 10.19
C SER A 184 -0.78 10.67 11.57
N ASN A 185 -1.68 11.62 11.72
CA ASN A 185 -2.10 12.16 13.00
C ASN A 185 -3.62 11.99 13.14
N HIS A 186 -4.24 12.65 14.12
CA HIS A 186 -5.67 12.44 14.37
C HIS A 186 -6.58 13.06 13.30
N VAL A 187 -6.07 14.01 12.49
CA VAL A 187 -6.88 14.78 11.54
C VAL A 187 -6.50 14.55 10.07
N SER A 188 -5.34 13.95 9.81
CA SER A 188 -4.80 13.81 8.45
C SER A 188 -3.76 12.70 8.36
N TRP A 189 -3.48 12.29 7.13
CA TRP A 189 -2.46 11.31 6.83
C TRP A 189 -1.83 11.61 5.47
N THR A 190 -0.61 11.13 5.28
CA THR A 190 0.12 11.21 4.02
C THR A 190 1.15 10.10 3.98
N ASN A 191 1.61 9.73 2.79
CA ASN A 191 2.54 8.63 2.62
C ASN A 191 3.69 8.96 1.67
N THR A 192 4.72 8.14 1.75
CA THR A 192 5.84 8.11 0.82
C THR A 192 6.07 6.66 0.41
N THR A 193 6.37 6.44 -0.88
CA THR A 193 6.53 5.11 -1.45
C THR A 193 7.91 4.94 -2.06
N LYS A 194 8.50 3.75 -1.91
CA LYS A 194 9.71 3.31 -2.61
C LYS A 194 9.50 1.94 -3.25
N ILE A 195 9.91 1.79 -4.51
CA ILE A 195 9.78 0.53 -5.23
C ILE A 195 10.87 -0.45 -4.78
N ILE A 196 10.49 -1.69 -4.45
CA ILE A 196 11.38 -2.74 -3.91
C ILE A 196 12.41 -3.19 -4.95
N ASN A 197 12.08 -3.19 -6.25
CA ASN A 197 13.03 -3.59 -7.31
C ASN A 197 14.32 -2.76 -7.33
N TYR A 198 14.32 -1.52 -6.81
CA TYR A 198 15.53 -0.71 -6.68
C TYR A 198 16.39 -1.10 -5.46
N VAL A 199 15.80 -1.81 -4.50
CA VAL A 199 16.43 -2.24 -3.25
C VAL A 199 16.93 -3.68 -3.37
N CYS A 200 16.08 -4.57 -3.89
CA CYS A 200 16.38 -5.97 -4.14
C CYS A 200 16.12 -6.27 -5.64
N PRO A 201 17.16 -6.24 -6.49
CA PRO A 201 17.03 -6.70 -7.86
C PRO A 201 16.64 -8.18 -7.85
N LYS A 202 15.61 -8.58 -8.60
CA LYS A 202 15.33 -10.01 -8.74
C LYS A 202 16.55 -10.67 -9.40
N HIS A 203 17.27 -11.51 -8.66
CA HIS A 203 18.17 -12.48 -9.27
C HIS A 203 17.30 -13.37 -10.17
N PHE A 204 17.34 -13.13 -11.47
CA PHE A 204 16.78 -14.04 -12.45
C PHE A 204 17.64 -15.30 -12.43
N VAL A 205 17.31 -16.27 -11.58
CA VAL A 205 17.77 -17.64 -11.76
C VAL A 205 16.84 -18.20 -12.83
N PRO A 206 17.25 -18.31 -14.11
CA PRO A 206 16.43 -19.01 -15.07
C PRO A 206 16.21 -20.41 -14.53
N ASP A 207 14.95 -20.82 -14.34
CA ASP A 207 14.60 -22.21 -14.11
C ASP A 207 15.36 -23.03 -15.15
N GLN A 208 16.34 -23.81 -14.69
CA GLN A 208 17.16 -24.61 -15.59
C GLN A 208 16.18 -25.58 -16.25
N PRO A 209 15.96 -25.50 -17.58
CA PRO A 209 14.92 -26.28 -18.21
C PRO A 209 15.22 -27.75 -17.92
N ASN A 210 14.24 -28.47 -17.36
CA ASN A 210 14.40 -29.88 -17.08
C ASN A 210 14.56 -30.62 -18.42
N ILE A 211 15.80 -30.87 -18.82
CA ILE A 211 16.18 -31.54 -20.07
C ILE A 211 16.08 -33.07 -19.98
N ALA A 212 15.78 -33.63 -18.80
CA ALA A 212 15.61 -35.07 -18.60
C ALA A 212 14.61 -35.73 -19.58
N PRO A 213 13.41 -35.17 -19.86
CA PRO A 213 12.50 -35.74 -20.85
C PRO A 213 13.07 -35.72 -22.28
N ILE A 214 13.86 -34.71 -22.64
CA ILE A 214 14.48 -34.62 -23.96
C ILE A 214 15.54 -35.71 -24.13
N ILE A 215 16.38 -35.91 -23.11
CA ILE A 215 17.42 -36.96 -23.11
C ILE A 215 16.78 -38.36 -23.19
N LEU A 216 15.70 -38.59 -22.43
CA LEU A 216 14.98 -39.86 -22.44
C LEU A 216 14.33 -40.13 -23.80
N GLY A 217 13.74 -39.10 -24.42
CA GLY A 217 13.18 -39.19 -25.77
C GLY A 217 14.22 -39.57 -26.82
N VAL A 218 15.38 -38.90 -26.82
CA VAL A 218 16.48 -39.21 -27.75
C VAL A 218 16.98 -40.65 -27.57
N PHE A 219 17.14 -41.11 -26.32
CA PHE A 219 17.55 -42.49 -26.04
C PHE A 219 16.58 -43.53 -26.65
N PHE A 220 15.27 -43.35 -26.49
CA PHE A 220 14.28 -44.27 -27.07
C PHE A 220 14.27 -44.23 -28.60
N THR A 221 14.47 -43.07 -29.22
CA THR A 221 14.56 -42.97 -30.69
C THR A 221 15.76 -43.73 -31.25
N ILE A 222 16.92 -43.64 -30.59
CA ILE A 222 18.13 -44.38 -30.99
C ILE A 222 17.90 -45.88 -30.87
N LEU A 223 17.30 -46.34 -29.76
CA LEU A 223 16.97 -47.75 -29.58
C LEU A 223 15.99 -48.27 -30.64
N ALA A 224 15.00 -47.47 -31.03
CA ALA A 224 14.07 -47.82 -32.10
C ALA A 224 14.77 -47.97 -33.45
N ILE A 225 15.68 -47.04 -33.80
CA ILE A 225 16.47 -47.10 -35.04
C ILE A 225 17.34 -48.36 -35.07
N ILE A 226 18.04 -48.66 -33.96
CA ILE A 226 18.85 -49.88 -33.83
C ILE A 226 17.97 -51.13 -33.98
N GLY A 227 16.81 -51.15 -33.32
CA GLY A 227 15.84 -52.24 -33.42
C GLY A 227 15.36 -52.48 -34.85
N VAL A 228 14.98 -51.41 -35.56
CA VAL A 228 14.57 -51.46 -36.98
C VAL A 228 15.73 -51.95 -37.85
N GLY A 229 16.95 -51.43 -37.64
CA GLY A 229 18.14 -51.87 -38.36
C GLY A 229 18.41 -53.37 -38.20
N LEU A 230 18.35 -53.88 -36.96
CA LEU A 230 18.50 -55.30 -36.67
C LEU A 230 17.38 -56.15 -37.30
N CYS A 231 16.13 -55.67 -37.29
CA CYS A 231 15.00 -56.32 -37.96
C CYS A 231 15.18 -56.36 -39.49
N CYS A 232 15.62 -55.28 -40.11
CA CYS A 232 15.92 -55.21 -41.54
C CYS A 232 17.05 -56.19 -41.92
N LEU A 233 18.11 -56.26 -41.10
CA LEU A 233 19.21 -57.22 -41.30
C LEU A 233 18.74 -58.66 -41.17
N ARG A 234 17.87 -58.97 -40.19
CA ARG A 234 17.26 -60.30 -40.04
C ARG A 234 16.40 -60.67 -41.25
N LYS A 235 15.55 -59.76 -41.72
CA LYS A 235 14.69 -59.98 -42.90
C LYS A 235 15.51 -60.21 -44.18
N ARG A 236 16.62 -59.48 -44.36
CA ARG A 236 17.55 -59.67 -45.50
C ARG A 236 18.24 -61.04 -45.43
N ARG A 237 18.58 -61.54 -44.24
CA ARG A 237 19.17 -62.87 -44.03
C ARG A 237 18.19 -64.01 -44.33
N THR A 238 16.90 -63.82 -44.05
CA THR A 238 15.84 -64.81 -44.37
C THR A 238 15.50 -64.82 -45.87
N SER A 239 15.48 -63.66 -46.53
CA SER A 239 15.26 -63.56 -47.99
C SER A 239 16.35 -64.26 -48.80
N ASN A 240 17.60 -64.22 -48.35
CA ASN A 240 18.71 -64.94 -48.99
C ASN A 240 18.64 -66.47 -48.85
N ARG A 241 17.78 -67.03 -47.98
CA ARG A 241 17.60 -68.48 -47.83
C ARG A 241 16.52 -69.09 -48.76
N VAL A 242 15.70 -68.27 -49.42
CA VAL A 242 14.53 -68.72 -50.19
C VAL A 242 14.78 -68.75 -51.71
N ILE A 243 15.95 -68.34 -52.19
CA ILE A 243 16.32 -68.37 -53.63
C ILE A 243 17.47 -69.36 -53.85
N VAL A 244 17.19 -70.67 -53.75
CA VAL A 244 18.02 -71.74 -54.33
C VAL A 244 17.09 -72.87 -54.81
N GLU A 245 16.49 -72.70 -55.99
CA GLU A 245 16.17 -73.81 -56.88
C GLU A 245 16.70 -73.42 -58.27
N ASN A 246 17.67 -74.20 -58.76
CA ASN A 246 18.39 -73.95 -60.02
C ASN A 246 17.79 -74.81 -61.17
N PRO A 247 18.04 -74.42 -62.43
CA PRO A 247 17.20 -74.73 -63.59
C PRO A 247 17.54 -76.05 -64.30
N VAL A 248 16.57 -76.54 -65.07
CA VAL A 248 16.68 -77.61 -66.07
C VAL A 248 17.28 -77.04 -67.36
N TYR A 249 18.29 -77.73 -67.91
CA TYR A 249 18.97 -77.39 -69.16
C TYR A 249 18.15 -77.80 -70.38
N ASP A 250 18.20 -76.98 -71.44
CA ASP A 250 18.12 -77.51 -72.81
C ASP A 250 19.09 -76.75 -73.74
N THR A 251 19.71 -77.50 -74.63
CA THR A 251 20.79 -77.08 -75.54
C THR A 251 20.28 -77.00 -76.97
N ALA A 252 20.63 -75.96 -77.74
CA ALA A 252 21.06 -76.08 -79.14
C ALA A 252 21.46 -74.76 -79.83
N GLN A 253 22.65 -74.81 -80.43
CA GLN A 253 23.07 -74.37 -81.78
C GLN A 253 22.99 -72.89 -82.25
N VAL A 254 24.21 -72.32 -82.34
CA VAL A 254 24.87 -71.69 -83.52
C VAL A 254 24.01 -71.44 -84.78
N ARG A 255 23.91 -70.19 -85.25
CA ARG A 255 24.48 -69.69 -86.54
C ARG A 255 24.21 -68.20 -86.79
N ASP A 256 25.30 -67.50 -87.13
CA ASP A 256 25.49 -66.27 -87.92
C ASP A 256 24.32 -65.37 -88.34
N LYS A 257 24.49 -64.06 -88.15
CA LYS A 257 24.46 -63.12 -89.28
C LYS A 257 25.21 -61.80 -89.02
N VAL A 258 26.19 -61.59 -89.89
CA VAL A 258 26.90 -60.34 -90.20
C VAL A 258 25.93 -59.34 -90.86
N SER A 259 25.94 -58.06 -90.47
CA SER A 259 26.24 -56.91 -91.36
C SER A 259 25.91 -55.54 -90.76
N PHE A 260 26.61 -54.56 -91.32
CA PHE A 260 26.85 -53.18 -90.94
C PHE A 260 25.65 -52.19 -91.04
N THR A 261 25.69 -51.19 -90.15
CA THR A 261 25.55 -49.72 -90.31
C THR A 261 25.25 -49.20 -91.75
N PHE A 262 24.46 -48.14 -92.03
CA PHE A 262 24.35 -46.78 -91.50
C PHE A 262 23.11 -46.12 -92.16
N HIS A 263 22.42 -45.17 -91.49
CA HIS A 263 22.34 -43.80 -92.02
C HIS A 263 21.74 -42.81 -91.00
N SER A 264 22.53 -41.78 -90.70
CA SER A 264 22.06 -40.45 -90.32
C SER A 264 21.85 -39.64 -91.60
N LYS A 265 20.75 -38.88 -91.67
CA LYS A 265 20.76 -37.44 -92.02
C LYS A 265 19.35 -36.83 -91.89
N MET A 266 19.33 -35.73 -91.12
CA MET A 266 18.39 -34.58 -91.08
C MET A 266 16.93 -34.85 -90.70
#